data_AF-A0A0P1BDE7-F1
#
_entry.id   AF-A0A0P1BDE7-F1
#
_cell.length_a   1.000
_cell.length_b   1.000
_cell.length_c   1.000
_cell.angle_alpha   90.00
_cell.angle_beta   90.00
_cell.angle_gamma   90.00
#
_symmetry.space_group_name_H-M   'P 1'
#
loop_
_entity.id
_entity.type
_entity.pdbx_description
1 polymer ?
#
loop_
_entity_poly.entity_id
_entity_poly.type
_entity_poly.pdbx_seq_one_letter_code
_entity_poly.pdbx_strand_id
1 'polypeptide(L)'
;MSARTFKARQANAINAFPASTLPDAELGLSYLAVRSALFISQPARLDLAQSLLVHPTLHRCLLITSLLSILLSLNNWATVRWRNGTWSVKRLTRKEWAQQIVVVTGGSRGMGKSIVDCMITKGAKVVSLDVLPAQDEAGIGHPTVLINNAGIQNNRLLIDLDDQEIDRMLNINLKSHFYTIQAFLPDMIRRGKGHVVLTSSVMGYVGVSQMSDYVATKHALVGLLESLRYELDKKHRVPKVRTSLVILGHVRTALFSGAQFGPLASFLAPTVEAEQVAQEITAAVERQESTHIALPFYANLVPWLKVVPTFLRDLAQWMGDADDSMPPPTPNARARARARSKGE
;
A
#
# COMPACT_ATOMS: atom_id res chain seq x y z
N MET A 1 5.83 63.99 -65.20
CA MET A 1 7.08 63.40 -64.65
C MET A 1 6.67 62.08 -63.98
N SER A 2 7.05 60.87 -64.42
CA SER A 2 8.39 60.32 -64.68
C SER A 2 9.25 60.30 -63.39
N ALA A 3 9.96 59.25 -62.94
CA ALA A 3 10.04 57.80 -63.21
C ALA A 3 10.98 57.15 -62.12
N ARG A 4 11.30 55.84 -61.98
CA ARG A 4 10.93 54.56 -62.64
C ARG A 4 11.32 53.35 -61.75
N THR A 5 10.55 52.26 -61.76
CA THR A 5 10.94 50.82 -61.72
C THR A 5 12.22 50.31 -61.00
N PHE A 6 12.08 49.27 -60.15
CA PHE A 6 12.60 47.87 -60.25
C PHE A 6 12.51 47.17 -58.86
N LYS A 7 12.34 45.86 -58.69
CA LYS A 7 12.01 44.77 -59.63
C LYS A 7 11.32 43.61 -58.89
N ALA A 8 10.26 43.11 -59.50
CA ALA A 8 9.55 41.89 -59.19
C ALA A 8 10.41 40.60 -59.31
N ARG A 9 10.08 39.58 -58.50
CA ARG A 9 9.87 38.15 -58.87
C ARG A 9 9.61 37.31 -57.62
N GLN A 10 8.81 36.23 -57.60
CA GLN A 10 7.62 35.83 -58.37
C GLN A 10 7.01 34.62 -57.61
N ALA A 11 5.69 34.51 -57.54
CA ALA A 11 5.03 33.36 -56.89
C ALA A 11 4.65 32.24 -57.89
N ASN A 12 4.43 31.06 -57.32
CA ASN A 12 3.62 29.92 -57.79
C ASN A 12 4.19 28.89 -58.79
N ALA A 13 3.69 27.66 -58.56
CA ALA A 13 3.84 26.40 -59.31
C ALA A 13 5.26 25.78 -59.24
N ILE A 14 5.44 24.46 -59.14
CA ILE A 14 4.61 23.35 -59.66
C ILE A 14 4.50 22.20 -58.62
N ASN A 15 3.30 21.65 -58.45
CA ASN A 15 3.10 20.31 -57.88
C ASN A 15 3.32 19.25 -58.98
N ALA A 16 4.23 18.30 -58.78
CA ALA A 16 4.30 17.05 -59.55
C ALA A 16 4.97 15.95 -58.71
N PHE A 17 4.19 14.93 -58.32
CA PHE A 17 4.66 13.70 -57.66
C PHE A 17 5.33 12.75 -58.68
N PRO A 18 6.21 11.83 -58.24
CA PRO A 18 5.71 10.51 -57.82
C PRO A 18 6.29 10.03 -56.48
N ALA A 19 5.54 9.16 -55.79
CA ALA A 19 6.01 8.47 -54.60
C ALA A 19 6.79 7.20 -54.96
N SER A 20 7.96 6.98 -54.34
CA SER A 20 8.66 5.69 -54.35
C SER A 20 9.57 5.50 -53.12
N THR A 21 9.14 4.58 -52.25
CA THR A 21 9.98 3.65 -51.44
C THR A 21 10.99 4.18 -50.40
N LEU A 22 10.53 4.21 -49.13
CA LEU A 22 11.24 3.83 -47.86
C LEU A 22 12.44 4.68 -47.34
N PRO A 23 12.70 4.76 -46.01
CA PRO A 23 11.79 4.67 -44.85
C PRO A 23 12.00 5.79 -43.79
N ASP A 24 10.91 6.36 -43.24
CA ASP A 24 10.96 7.47 -42.25
C ASP A 24 11.51 7.13 -40.84
N ALA A 25 11.93 5.88 -40.60
CA ALA A 25 12.35 5.41 -39.27
C ALA A 25 13.69 5.99 -38.80
N GLU A 26 14.65 6.24 -39.70
CA GLU A 26 16.00 6.68 -39.32
C GLU A 26 16.06 8.18 -38.96
N LEU A 27 15.19 9.01 -39.55
CA LEU A 27 15.11 10.45 -39.26
C LEU A 27 14.54 10.73 -37.86
N GLY A 28 13.57 9.93 -37.39
CA GLY A 28 13.05 10.02 -36.03
C GLY A 28 14.06 9.58 -34.97
N LEU A 29 14.76 8.47 -35.22
CA LEU A 29 15.81 7.95 -34.32
C LEU A 29 17.02 8.89 -34.26
N SER A 30 17.46 9.44 -35.39
CA SER A 30 18.56 10.42 -35.40
C SER A 30 18.17 11.74 -34.74
N TYR A 31 16.94 12.24 -34.90
CA TYR A 31 16.48 13.43 -34.16
C TYR A 31 16.42 13.19 -32.65
N LEU A 32 15.89 12.05 -32.18
CA LEU A 32 15.91 11.70 -30.75
C LEU A 32 17.33 11.48 -30.22
N ALA A 33 18.19 10.81 -30.97
CA ALA A 33 19.59 10.57 -30.59
C ALA A 33 20.39 11.88 -30.54
N VAL A 34 20.22 12.78 -31.51
CA VAL A 34 20.84 14.12 -31.52
C VAL A 34 20.29 14.98 -30.38
N ARG A 35 18.99 14.93 -30.10
CA ARG A 35 18.40 15.67 -28.97
C ARG A 35 18.82 15.11 -27.61
N SER A 36 19.06 13.81 -27.51
CA SER A 36 19.63 13.15 -26.33
C SER A 36 21.12 13.51 -26.16
N ALA A 37 21.89 13.45 -27.25
CA ALA A 37 23.29 13.87 -27.27
C ALA A 37 23.45 15.35 -26.92
N LEU A 38 22.56 16.23 -27.40
CA LEU A 38 22.51 17.66 -27.02
C LEU A 38 22.07 17.89 -25.57
N PHE A 39 21.30 16.98 -24.98
CA PHE A 39 20.99 17.01 -23.54
C PHE A 39 22.17 16.57 -22.68
N ILE A 40 23.00 15.68 -23.21
CA ILE A 40 24.25 15.17 -22.59
C ILE A 40 25.41 16.16 -22.80
N SER A 41 25.47 16.87 -23.94
CA SER A 41 26.59 17.73 -24.33
C SER A 41 26.56 19.16 -23.77
N GLN A 42 25.78 19.42 -22.70
CA GLN A 42 25.93 20.66 -21.94
C GLN A 42 27.04 20.48 -20.89
N PRO A 43 28.26 21.04 -21.10
CA PRO A 43 29.41 20.76 -20.24
C PRO A 43 29.14 21.11 -18.77
N ALA A 44 28.43 22.21 -18.53
CA ALA A 44 28.03 22.66 -17.19
C ALA A 44 27.21 21.63 -16.39
N ARG A 45 26.50 20.69 -17.03
CA ARG A 45 25.76 19.61 -16.34
C ARG A 45 26.64 18.39 -16.04
N LEU A 46 27.60 18.09 -16.93
CA LEU A 46 28.60 17.05 -16.70
C LEU A 46 29.55 17.46 -15.57
N ASP A 47 30.04 18.70 -15.56
CA ASP A 47 30.83 19.25 -14.46
C ASP A 47 30.07 19.23 -13.13
N LEU A 48 28.78 19.57 -13.14
CA LEU A 48 27.98 19.59 -11.91
C LEU A 48 27.70 18.17 -11.39
N ALA A 49 27.48 17.18 -12.28
CA ALA A 49 27.36 15.77 -11.89
C ALA A 49 28.69 15.20 -11.37
N GLN A 50 29.82 15.49 -12.04
CA GLN A 50 31.15 15.03 -11.63
C GLN A 50 31.60 15.67 -10.31
N SER A 51 31.39 16.98 -10.14
CA SER A 51 31.71 17.68 -8.89
C SER A 51 30.84 17.24 -7.72
N LEU A 52 29.55 16.92 -7.93
CA LEU A 52 28.70 16.29 -6.92
C LEU A 52 29.22 14.91 -6.53
N LEU A 53 29.58 14.05 -7.49
CA LEU A 53 30.11 12.70 -7.23
C LEU A 53 31.42 12.70 -6.44
N VAL A 54 32.29 13.70 -6.68
CA VAL A 54 33.56 13.88 -5.96
C VAL A 54 33.38 14.62 -4.61
N HIS A 55 32.20 15.20 -4.34
CA HIS A 55 31.96 15.98 -3.13
C HIS A 55 32.04 15.11 -1.86
N PRO A 56 33.00 15.35 -0.94
CA PRO A 56 33.27 14.44 0.18
C PRO A 56 32.09 14.30 1.14
N THR A 57 31.28 15.36 1.28
CA THR A 57 30.03 15.30 2.06
C THR A 57 28.98 14.40 1.41
N LEU A 58 28.84 14.39 0.07
CA LEU A 58 27.87 13.54 -0.61
C LEU A 58 28.26 12.07 -0.44
N HIS A 59 29.55 11.76 -0.63
CA HIS A 59 30.06 10.40 -0.42
C HIS A 59 29.83 9.91 1.03
N ARG A 60 30.06 10.78 2.04
CA ARG A 60 29.72 10.47 3.45
C ARG A 60 28.23 10.22 3.65
N CYS A 61 27.35 11.05 3.09
CA CYS A 61 25.91 10.85 3.17
C CYS A 61 25.48 9.53 2.52
N LEU A 62 25.99 9.22 1.31
CA LEU A 62 25.70 7.97 0.60
C LEU A 62 26.18 6.74 1.38
N LEU A 63 27.38 6.79 1.98
CA LEU A 63 27.87 5.73 2.87
C LEU A 63 26.97 5.55 4.09
N ILE A 64 26.60 6.63 4.78
CA ILE A 64 25.73 6.58 5.97
C ILE A 64 24.36 5.99 5.62
N THR A 65 23.72 6.44 4.53
CA THR A 65 22.43 5.91 4.10
C THR A 65 22.52 4.46 3.64
N SER A 66 23.62 4.06 3.00
CA SER A 66 23.84 2.66 2.60
C SER A 66 24.04 1.74 3.81
N LEU A 67 24.87 2.15 4.78
CA LEU A 67 25.08 1.44 6.03
C LEU A 67 23.79 1.31 6.83
N LEU A 68 22.99 2.38 6.92
CA LEU A 68 21.68 2.36 7.58
C LEU A 68 20.70 1.42 6.85
N SER A 69 20.66 1.45 5.52
CA SER A 69 19.83 0.54 4.72
C SER A 69 20.20 -0.94 4.92
N ILE A 70 21.51 -1.24 4.95
CA ILE A 70 22.04 -2.58 5.25
C ILE A 70 21.63 -2.99 6.68
N LEU A 71 21.80 -2.11 7.67
CA LEU A 71 21.44 -2.38 9.07
C LEU A 71 19.94 -2.66 9.24
N LEU A 72 19.07 -1.84 8.62
CA LEU A 72 17.62 -2.02 8.65
C LEU A 72 17.20 -3.33 7.94
N SER A 73 17.82 -3.64 6.80
CA SER A 73 17.58 -4.87 6.05
C SER A 73 18.00 -6.11 6.84
N LEU A 74 19.19 -6.07 7.47
CA LEU A 74 19.70 -7.14 8.33
C LEU A 74 18.83 -7.32 9.58
N ASN A 75 18.39 -6.22 10.21
CA ASN A 75 17.49 -6.26 11.37
C ASN A 75 16.13 -6.86 11.01
N ASN A 76 15.54 -6.49 9.86
CA ASN A 76 14.29 -7.08 9.40
C ASN A 76 14.45 -8.57 9.09
N TRP A 77 15.53 -8.94 8.36
CA TRP A 77 15.85 -10.34 8.08
C TRP A 77 16.02 -11.15 9.38
N ALA A 78 16.82 -10.66 10.33
CA ALA A 78 17.05 -11.31 11.62
C ALA A 78 15.74 -11.45 12.41
N THR A 79 14.90 -10.41 12.42
CA THR A 79 13.57 -10.43 13.05
C THR A 79 12.68 -11.53 12.44
N VAL A 80 12.60 -11.62 11.12
CA VAL A 80 11.81 -12.65 10.43
C VAL A 80 12.36 -14.05 10.69
N ARG A 81 13.69 -14.26 10.64
CA ARG A 81 14.31 -15.56 10.91
C ARG A 81 14.10 -16.01 12.35
N TRP A 82 14.35 -15.12 13.31
CA TRP A 82 14.14 -15.37 14.74
C TRP A 82 12.68 -15.70 15.05
N ARG A 83 11.74 -14.90 14.54
CA ARG A 83 10.30 -15.06 14.77
C ARG A 83 9.73 -16.34 14.17
N ASN A 84 10.31 -16.85 13.09
CA ASN A 84 9.81 -18.06 12.43
C ASN A 84 10.49 -19.35 12.89
N GLY A 85 11.64 -19.25 13.56
CA GLY A 85 12.41 -20.38 14.07
C GLY A 85 13.09 -21.21 12.97
N THR A 86 13.22 -20.67 11.76
CA THR A 86 13.75 -21.39 10.60
C THR A 86 14.71 -20.55 9.76
N TRP A 87 15.87 -21.12 9.45
CA TRP A 87 16.85 -20.55 8.53
C TRP A 87 16.48 -20.78 7.05
N SER A 88 15.56 -21.71 6.78
CA SER A 88 14.98 -21.98 5.46
C SER A 88 13.50 -21.61 5.39
N VAL A 89 13.04 -21.23 4.20
CA VAL A 89 11.66 -20.82 3.89
C VAL A 89 10.89 -22.04 3.37
N LYS A 90 9.95 -22.60 4.15
CA LYS A 90 9.13 -23.72 3.70
C LYS A 90 7.84 -23.24 3.04
N ARG A 91 7.82 -23.22 1.70
CA ARG A 91 6.61 -22.90 0.93
C ARG A 91 5.57 -24.02 0.98
N LEU A 92 4.28 -23.64 0.99
CA LEU A 92 3.16 -24.56 0.76
C LEU A 92 3.22 -25.14 -0.65
N THR A 93 3.14 -26.47 -0.75
CA THR A 93 2.96 -27.18 -2.02
C THR A 93 1.53 -27.03 -2.54
N ARG A 94 1.30 -27.29 -3.84
CA ARG A 94 -0.05 -27.29 -4.44
C ARG A 94 -1.05 -28.23 -3.72
N LYS A 95 -0.55 -29.34 -3.15
CA LYS A 95 -1.37 -30.27 -2.35
C LYS A 95 -1.73 -29.71 -0.98
N GLU A 96 -0.79 -29.03 -0.31
CA GLU A 96 -1.07 -28.35 0.97
C GLU A 96 -1.99 -27.13 0.79
N TRP A 97 -1.91 -26.43 -0.36
CA TRP A 97 -2.83 -25.34 -0.70
C TRP A 97 -4.29 -25.79 -0.80
N ALA A 98 -4.55 -26.95 -1.43
CA ALA A 98 -5.90 -27.54 -1.51
C ALA A 98 -6.51 -27.95 -0.14
N GLN A 99 -5.68 -28.00 0.91
CA GLN A 99 -6.10 -28.25 2.29
C GLN A 99 -6.30 -26.96 3.09
N GLN A 100 -5.95 -25.78 2.55
CA GLN A 100 -6.17 -24.52 3.25
C GLN A 100 -7.63 -24.10 3.17
N ILE A 101 -8.15 -23.65 4.32
CA ILE A 101 -9.44 -22.99 4.44
C ILE A 101 -9.14 -21.57 4.92
N VAL A 102 -9.32 -20.60 4.02
CA VAL A 102 -8.96 -19.19 4.21
C VAL A 102 -10.23 -18.40 4.44
N VAL A 103 -10.36 -17.79 5.62
CA VAL A 103 -11.43 -16.81 5.90
C VAL A 103 -10.89 -15.41 5.60
N VAL A 104 -11.61 -14.64 4.79
CA VAL A 104 -11.26 -13.24 4.44
C VAL A 104 -12.42 -12.33 4.83
N THR A 105 -12.18 -11.32 5.67
CA THR A 105 -13.20 -10.31 5.98
C THR A 105 -13.14 -9.13 4.99
N GLY A 106 -14.32 -8.64 4.59
CA GLY A 106 -14.43 -7.59 3.57
C GLY A 106 -14.02 -8.07 2.16
N GLY A 107 -14.22 -9.35 1.86
CA GLY A 107 -13.72 -10.02 0.66
C GLY A 107 -14.49 -9.73 -0.63
N SER A 108 -15.64 -9.06 -0.59
CA SER A 108 -16.50 -8.91 -1.77
C SER A 108 -16.09 -7.77 -2.71
N ARG A 109 -15.16 -6.89 -2.31
CA ARG A 109 -14.69 -5.75 -3.15
C ARG A 109 -13.27 -5.27 -2.82
N GLY A 110 -12.70 -4.49 -3.75
CA GLY A 110 -11.39 -3.84 -3.60
C GLY A 110 -10.28 -4.84 -3.25
N MET A 111 -9.40 -4.44 -2.32
CA MET A 111 -8.28 -5.27 -1.87
C MET A 111 -8.70 -6.62 -1.27
N GLY A 112 -9.85 -6.67 -0.58
CA GLY A 112 -10.37 -7.93 -0.04
C GLY A 112 -10.70 -8.92 -1.15
N LYS A 113 -11.30 -8.44 -2.26
CA LYS A 113 -11.54 -9.28 -3.45
C LYS A 113 -10.23 -9.75 -4.08
N SER A 114 -9.24 -8.87 -4.24
CA SER A 114 -7.92 -9.26 -4.75
C SER A 114 -7.27 -10.35 -3.89
N ILE A 115 -7.42 -10.30 -2.56
CA ILE A 115 -6.96 -11.35 -1.64
C ILE A 115 -7.71 -12.66 -1.89
N VAL A 116 -9.03 -12.64 -2.00
CA VAL A 116 -9.86 -13.81 -2.33
C VAL A 116 -9.40 -14.44 -3.66
N ASP A 117 -9.28 -13.63 -4.71
CA ASP A 117 -8.88 -14.06 -6.07
C ASP A 117 -7.49 -14.71 -6.07
N CYS A 118 -6.50 -14.13 -5.37
CA CYS A 118 -5.17 -14.72 -5.23
C CYS A 118 -5.18 -16.05 -4.47
N MET A 119 -5.98 -16.19 -3.41
CA MET A 119 -6.08 -17.42 -2.62
C MET A 119 -6.77 -18.54 -3.39
N ILE A 120 -7.85 -18.23 -4.13
CA ILE A 120 -8.51 -19.17 -5.06
C ILE A 120 -7.53 -19.62 -6.15
N THR A 121 -6.76 -18.69 -6.73
CA THR A 121 -5.74 -18.99 -7.75
C THR A 121 -4.66 -19.96 -7.25
N LYS A 122 -4.33 -19.95 -5.95
CA LYS A 122 -3.43 -20.94 -5.34
C LYS A 122 -4.08 -22.31 -5.10
N GLY A 123 -5.41 -22.39 -5.19
CA GLY A 123 -6.20 -23.60 -4.96
C GLY A 123 -6.73 -23.76 -3.54
N ALA A 124 -6.75 -22.70 -2.72
CA ALA A 124 -7.37 -22.72 -1.39
C ALA A 124 -8.90 -22.73 -1.48
N LYS A 125 -9.55 -23.28 -0.44
CA LYS A 125 -10.97 -23.04 -0.19
C LYS A 125 -11.10 -21.70 0.53
N VAL A 126 -11.88 -20.77 0.00
CA VAL A 126 -12.00 -19.41 0.55
C VAL A 126 -13.42 -19.15 1.02
N VAL A 127 -13.57 -18.58 2.21
CA VAL A 127 -14.84 -18.10 2.77
C VAL A 127 -14.73 -16.58 2.92
N SER A 128 -15.55 -15.85 2.15
CA SER A 128 -15.65 -14.39 2.28
C SER A 128 -16.69 -14.03 3.34
N LEU A 129 -16.30 -13.26 4.34
CA LEU A 129 -17.22 -12.66 5.32
C LEU A 129 -17.35 -11.17 5.01
N ASP A 130 -18.47 -10.76 4.44
CA ASP A 130 -18.74 -9.38 4.04
C ASP A 130 -20.16 -8.97 4.45
N VAL A 131 -20.44 -7.67 4.45
CA VAL A 131 -21.78 -7.11 4.66
C VAL A 131 -22.61 -7.21 3.37
N LEU A 132 -21.93 -7.29 2.23
CA LEU A 132 -22.56 -7.61 0.94
C LEU A 132 -22.76 -9.12 0.80
N PRO A 133 -23.91 -9.60 0.28
CA PRO A 133 -24.18 -11.03 0.14
C PRO A 133 -23.08 -11.71 -0.68
N ALA A 134 -22.65 -12.89 -0.21
CA ALA A 134 -21.66 -13.71 -0.91
C ALA A 134 -22.23 -14.22 -2.25
N GLN A 135 -21.35 -14.44 -3.24
CA GLN A 135 -21.75 -15.07 -4.49
C GLN A 135 -21.83 -16.61 -4.38
N ASP A 136 -21.18 -17.20 -3.39
CA ASP A 136 -21.20 -18.64 -3.11
C ASP A 136 -21.28 -18.90 -1.59
N GLU A 137 -22.23 -19.72 -1.14
CA GLU A 137 -22.34 -20.19 0.24
C GLU A 137 -21.76 -21.61 0.38
N ALA A 138 -20.49 -21.71 0.77
CA ALA A 138 -19.87 -22.98 1.14
C ALA A 138 -19.84 -23.15 2.67
N GLY A 139 -20.18 -24.36 3.15
CA GLY A 139 -20.15 -24.70 4.57
C GLY A 139 -18.77 -24.46 5.21
N ILE A 140 -18.76 -23.80 6.36
CA ILE A 140 -17.53 -23.37 7.05
C ILE A 140 -16.84 -24.57 7.70
N GLY A 141 -15.85 -25.13 7.02
CA GLY A 141 -14.87 -26.02 7.64
C GLY A 141 -13.87 -25.26 8.52
N HIS A 142 -13.05 -26.00 9.25
CA HIS A 142 -12.05 -25.47 10.19
C HIS A 142 -11.00 -24.53 9.53
N PRO A 143 -11.01 -23.21 9.78
CA PRO A 143 -10.08 -22.30 9.10
C PRO A 143 -8.63 -22.54 9.47
N THR A 144 -7.76 -22.55 8.45
CA THR A 144 -6.31 -22.62 8.63
C THR A 144 -5.67 -21.24 8.51
N VAL A 145 -6.32 -20.31 7.81
CA VAL A 145 -5.88 -18.92 7.65
C VAL A 145 -7.07 -17.98 7.93
N LEU A 146 -6.83 -16.94 8.73
CA LEU A 146 -7.77 -15.85 8.98
C LEU A 146 -7.14 -14.54 8.51
N ILE A 147 -7.82 -13.83 7.61
CA ILE A 147 -7.39 -12.53 7.08
C ILE A 147 -8.43 -11.49 7.47
N ASN A 148 -8.14 -10.78 8.56
CA ASN A 148 -8.97 -9.69 9.03
C ASN A 148 -8.57 -8.40 8.29
N ASN A 149 -9.34 -8.12 7.25
CA ASN A 149 -9.11 -7.07 6.27
C ASN A 149 -10.22 -6.00 6.23
N ALA A 150 -11.44 -6.35 6.70
CA ALA A 150 -12.58 -5.44 6.71
C ALA A 150 -12.25 -4.09 7.38
N GLY A 151 -12.76 -3.00 6.79
CA GLY A 151 -12.61 -1.68 7.37
C GLY A 151 -13.43 -0.60 6.66
N ILE A 152 -13.78 0.44 7.40
CA ILE A 152 -14.42 1.67 6.94
C ILE A 152 -13.59 2.89 7.37
N GLN A 153 -13.93 4.08 6.87
CA GLN A 153 -13.44 5.38 7.33
C GLN A 153 -14.55 6.44 7.21
N ASN A 154 -14.49 7.49 8.04
CA ASN A 154 -15.50 8.54 8.10
C ASN A 154 -15.07 9.87 7.45
N ASN A 155 -13.78 10.23 7.52
CA ASN A 155 -13.19 11.47 6.97
C ASN A 155 -13.84 12.73 7.55
N ARG A 156 -13.80 12.86 8.88
CA ARG A 156 -14.43 13.96 9.64
C ARG A 156 -13.56 14.34 10.84
N LEU A 157 -13.67 15.60 11.28
CA LEU A 157 -13.07 16.04 12.54
C LEU A 157 -13.69 15.28 13.72
N LEU A 158 -12.92 15.07 14.79
CA LEU A 158 -13.40 14.35 15.99
C LEU A 158 -14.67 14.98 16.58
N ILE A 159 -14.72 16.30 16.65
CA ILE A 159 -15.84 17.08 17.19
C ILE A 159 -17.12 17.01 16.33
N ASP A 160 -17.00 16.53 15.10
CA ASP A 160 -18.06 16.45 14.11
C ASP A 160 -18.72 15.06 14.09
N LEU A 161 -18.00 14.02 14.53
CA LEU A 161 -18.46 12.64 14.55
C LEU A 161 -19.63 12.48 15.54
N ASP A 162 -20.63 11.69 15.16
CA ASP A 162 -21.66 11.23 16.10
C ASP A 162 -21.31 9.87 16.73
N ASP A 163 -21.95 9.56 17.86
CA ASP A 163 -21.67 8.33 18.63
C ASP A 163 -21.88 7.07 17.79
N GLN A 164 -22.82 7.08 16.82
CA GLN A 164 -23.10 5.94 15.94
C GLN A 164 -21.99 5.76 14.90
N GLU A 165 -21.45 6.85 14.33
CA GLU A 165 -20.27 6.83 13.46
C GLU A 165 -19.04 6.27 14.19
N ILE A 166 -18.83 6.66 15.46
CA ILE A 166 -17.73 6.16 16.31
C ILE A 166 -17.92 4.68 16.66
N ASP A 167 -19.09 4.29 17.15
CA ASP A 167 -19.39 2.90 17.49
C ASP A 167 -19.26 2.00 16.26
N ARG A 168 -19.76 2.44 15.09
CA ARG A 168 -19.61 1.71 13.83
C ARG A 168 -18.14 1.53 13.45
N MET A 169 -17.31 2.57 13.60
CA MET A 169 -15.86 2.51 13.37
C MET A 169 -15.20 1.46 14.28
N LEU A 170 -15.45 1.54 15.59
CA LEU A 170 -14.89 0.61 16.58
C LEU A 170 -15.39 -0.82 16.38
N ASN A 171 -16.68 -1.00 16.07
CA ASN A 171 -17.28 -2.31 15.83
C ASN A 171 -16.67 -2.98 14.59
N ILE A 172 -16.54 -2.26 13.48
CA ILE A 172 -16.04 -2.83 12.22
C ILE A 172 -14.51 -2.95 12.22
N ASN A 173 -13.77 -1.87 12.51
CA ASN A 173 -12.30 -1.84 12.32
C ASN A 173 -11.52 -2.48 13.48
N LEU A 174 -12.15 -2.75 14.63
CA LEU A 174 -11.47 -3.29 15.82
C LEU A 174 -12.19 -4.49 16.45
N LYS A 175 -13.44 -4.34 16.92
CA LYS A 175 -14.12 -5.43 17.64
C LYS A 175 -14.37 -6.66 16.74
N SER A 176 -14.66 -6.47 15.46
CA SER A 176 -14.79 -7.58 14.51
C SER A 176 -13.50 -8.43 14.45
N HIS A 177 -12.32 -7.82 14.55
CA HIS A 177 -11.04 -8.52 14.56
C HIS A 177 -10.90 -9.38 15.83
N PHE A 178 -11.30 -8.87 16.99
CA PHE A 178 -11.35 -9.66 18.23
C PHE A 178 -12.30 -10.85 18.09
N TYR A 179 -13.52 -10.63 17.57
CA TYR A 179 -14.54 -11.69 17.47
C TYR A 179 -14.13 -12.81 16.50
N THR A 180 -13.57 -12.50 15.32
CA THR A 180 -13.09 -13.54 14.40
C THR A 180 -11.85 -14.26 14.94
N ILE A 181 -10.95 -13.57 15.64
CA ILE A 181 -9.83 -14.23 16.34
C ILE A 181 -10.39 -15.18 17.41
N GLN A 182 -11.30 -14.74 18.28
CA GLN A 182 -11.90 -15.58 19.31
C GLN A 182 -12.65 -16.79 18.74
N ALA A 183 -13.31 -16.65 17.59
CA ALA A 183 -14.00 -17.73 16.91
C ALA A 183 -13.05 -18.79 16.32
N PHE A 184 -11.98 -18.37 15.63
CA PHE A 184 -11.16 -19.27 14.81
C PHE A 184 -9.81 -19.67 15.43
N LEU A 185 -9.24 -18.84 16.31
CA LEU A 185 -7.94 -19.08 16.92
C LEU A 185 -7.86 -20.32 17.84
N PRO A 186 -8.87 -20.64 18.70
CA PRO A 186 -8.78 -21.80 19.60
C PRO A 186 -8.54 -23.12 18.86
N ASP A 187 -9.06 -23.21 17.63
CA ASP A 187 -8.95 -24.34 16.74
C ASP A 187 -7.57 -24.42 16.05
N MET A 188 -7.00 -23.28 15.66
CA MET A 188 -5.60 -23.17 15.20
C MET A 188 -4.61 -23.53 16.32
N ILE A 189 -4.88 -23.09 17.55
CA ILE A 189 -4.09 -23.43 18.75
C ILE A 189 -4.14 -24.95 18.99
N ARG A 190 -5.32 -25.57 18.96
CA ARG A 190 -5.48 -27.02 19.16
C ARG A 190 -4.70 -27.85 18.13
N ARG A 191 -4.61 -27.38 16.89
CA ARG A 191 -3.78 -27.97 15.82
C ARG A 191 -2.28 -27.64 15.92
N GLY A 192 -1.91 -26.63 16.70
CA GLY A 192 -0.57 -26.04 16.68
C GLY A 192 -0.15 -25.46 15.32
N LYS A 193 -1.12 -25.16 14.43
CA LYS A 193 -0.88 -24.63 13.08
C LYS A 193 -2.06 -23.78 12.62
N GLY A 194 -1.74 -22.60 12.10
CA GLY A 194 -2.66 -21.67 11.46
C GLY A 194 -1.94 -20.38 11.09
N HIS A 195 -2.64 -19.40 10.53
CA HIS A 195 -2.09 -18.07 10.24
C HIS A 195 -3.16 -16.98 10.43
N VAL A 196 -2.93 -16.04 11.34
CA VAL A 196 -3.75 -14.83 11.50
C VAL A 196 -3.05 -13.65 10.83
N VAL A 197 -3.74 -12.97 9.92
CA VAL A 197 -3.27 -11.77 9.21
C VAL A 197 -4.18 -10.60 9.58
N LEU A 198 -3.62 -9.49 10.04
CA LEU A 198 -4.35 -8.25 10.32
C LEU A 198 -3.96 -7.14 9.35
N THR A 199 -4.95 -6.51 8.71
CA THR A 199 -4.75 -5.33 7.88
C THR A 199 -4.87 -4.04 8.69
N SER A 200 -3.73 -3.38 8.89
CA SER A 200 -3.64 -2.02 9.43
C SER A 200 -3.05 -1.07 8.37
N SER A 201 -2.62 0.10 8.79
CA SER A 201 -2.15 1.21 7.93
C SER A 201 -0.88 1.82 8.51
N VAL A 202 -0.18 2.67 7.73
CA VAL A 202 0.76 3.66 8.27
C VAL A 202 0.15 4.50 9.39
N MET A 203 -1.16 4.75 9.32
CA MET A 203 -1.97 5.38 10.40
C MET A 203 -2.12 4.53 11.66
N GLY A 204 -1.57 3.30 11.69
CA GLY A 204 -1.35 2.52 12.91
C GLY A 204 -0.08 2.91 13.68
N TYR A 205 0.73 3.81 13.13
CA TYR A 205 1.91 4.39 13.77
C TYR A 205 1.92 5.92 13.79
N VAL A 206 1.20 6.61 12.89
CA VAL A 206 1.11 8.08 12.90
C VAL A 206 -0.34 8.55 12.95
N GLY A 207 -0.55 9.73 13.55
CA GLY A 207 -1.82 10.44 13.42
C GLY A 207 -1.88 11.16 12.08
N VAL A 208 -3.11 11.39 11.61
CA VAL A 208 -3.45 12.24 10.46
C VAL A 208 -4.75 12.95 10.83
N SER A 209 -4.90 14.21 10.40
CA SER A 209 -6.12 14.99 10.64
C SER A 209 -7.36 14.32 10.06
N GLN A 210 -8.54 14.68 10.56
CA GLN A 210 -9.85 14.21 10.05
C GLN A 210 -10.06 12.67 10.08
N MET A 211 -9.24 11.93 10.84
CA MET A 211 -9.27 10.46 10.95
C MET A 211 -9.00 9.91 12.36
N SER A 212 -9.24 10.67 13.41
CA SER A 212 -8.89 10.27 14.80
C SER A 212 -9.46 8.91 15.22
N ASP A 213 -10.69 8.60 14.80
CA ASP A 213 -11.39 7.34 15.03
C ASP A 213 -10.72 6.17 14.27
N TYR A 214 -10.46 6.35 12.98
CA TYR A 214 -9.75 5.38 12.14
C TYR A 214 -8.33 5.12 12.65
N VAL A 215 -7.54 6.17 12.88
CA VAL A 215 -6.18 6.14 13.43
C VAL A 215 -6.14 5.36 14.75
N ALA A 216 -7.09 5.60 15.66
CA ALA A 216 -7.18 4.89 16.93
C ALA A 216 -7.39 3.38 16.72
N THR A 217 -8.32 2.98 15.84
CA THR A 217 -8.51 1.55 15.52
C THR A 217 -7.27 0.92 14.90
N LYS A 218 -6.58 1.62 13.99
CA LYS A 218 -5.39 1.09 13.33
C LYS A 218 -4.18 0.99 14.25
N HIS A 219 -4.02 1.88 15.23
CA HIS A 219 -3.04 1.71 16.31
C HIS A 219 -3.39 0.50 17.20
N ALA A 220 -4.67 0.35 17.58
CA ALA A 220 -5.11 -0.78 18.40
C ALA A 220 -4.85 -2.15 17.74
N LEU A 221 -4.95 -2.25 16.40
CA LEU A 221 -4.62 -3.48 15.66
C LEU A 221 -3.13 -3.84 15.71
N VAL A 222 -2.21 -2.86 15.82
CA VAL A 222 -0.77 -3.14 15.98
C VAL A 222 -0.54 -3.79 17.35
N GLY A 223 -1.01 -3.15 18.42
CA GLY A 223 -0.86 -3.66 19.79
C GLY A 223 -1.58 -5.01 20.00
N LEU A 224 -2.74 -5.20 19.37
CA LEU A 224 -3.47 -6.47 19.38
C LEU A 224 -2.61 -7.63 18.83
N LEU A 225 -1.97 -7.46 17.66
CA LEU A 225 -1.15 -8.52 17.10
C LEU A 225 0.11 -8.79 17.92
N GLU A 226 0.71 -7.74 18.48
CA GLU A 226 1.89 -7.86 19.35
C GLU A 226 1.57 -8.65 20.62
N SER A 227 0.46 -8.35 21.33
CA SER A 227 0.01 -9.13 22.49
C SER A 227 -0.31 -10.58 22.10
N LEU A 228 -1.13 -10.76 21.06
CA LEU A 228 -1.53 -12.08 20.58
C LEU A 228 -0.33 -12.97 20.24
N ARG A 229 0.72 -12.41 19.62
CA ARG A 229 1.96 -13.15 19.36
C ARG A 229 2.60 -13.65 20.66
N TYR A 230 2.73 -12.81 21.68
CA TYR A 230 3.31 -13.23 22.95
C TYR A 230 2.46 -14.27 23.67
N GLU A 231 1.13 -14.20 23.58
CA GLU A 231 0.22 -15.22 24.09
C GLU A 231 0.42 -16.58 23.38
N LEU A 232 0.50 -16.58 22.04
CA LEU A 232 0.77 -17.78 21.24
C LEU A 232 2.15 -18.38 21.53
N ASP A 233 3.19 -17.56 21.58
CA ASP A 233 4.57 -17.98 21.82
C ASP A 233 4.80 -18.47 23.26
N LYS A 234 4.25 -17.77 24.27
CA LYS A 234 4.64 -17.96 25.69
C LYS A 234 3.58 -18.65 26.54
N LYS A 235 2.28 -18.45 26.28
CA LYS A 235 1.19 -19.08 27.05
C LYS A 235 0.73 -20.37 26.39
N HIS A 236 0.38 -20.32 25.11
CA HIS A 236 -0.07 -21.50 24.36
C HIS A 236 1.07 -22.36 23.82
N ARG A 237 2.30 -21.82 23.71
CA ARG A 237 3.51 -22.52 23.24
C ARG A 237 3.38 -23.08 21.81
N VAL A 238 2.66 -22.36 20.94
CA VAL A 238 2.38 -22.75 19.55
C VAL A 238 2.95 -21.73 18.53
N PRO A 239 4.28 -21.51 18.47
CA PRO A 239 4.91 -20.52 17.56
C PRO A 239 4.71 -20.82 16.06
N LYS A 240 4.13 -21.98 15.72
CA LYS A 240 3.70 -22.37 14.38
C LYS A 240 2.29 -21.90 14.01
N VAL A 241 1.51 -21.36 14.96
CA VAL A 241 0.35 -20.50 14.66
C VAL A 241 0.91 -19.13 14.32
N ARG A 242 0.96 -18.82 13.03
CA ARG A 242 1.65 -17.64 12.52
C ARG A 242 0.79 -16.38 12.66
N THR A 243 1.46 -15.24 12.77
CA THR A 243 0.86 -13.91 12.84
C THR A 243 1.53 -12.99 11.83
N SER A 244 0.75 -12.26 11.02
CA SER A 244 1.29 -11.25 10.11
C SER A 244 0.53 -9.92 10.21
N LEU A 245 1.29 -8.83 10.18
CA LEU A 245 0.77 -7.47 10.18
C LEU A 245 0.95 -6.88 8.78
N VAL A 246 -0.12 -6.35 8.20
CA VAL A 246 -0.06 -5.61 6.94
C VAL A 246 -0.17 -4.13 7.28
N ILE A 247 0.84 -3.34 6.91
CA ILE A 247 0.94 -1.89 7.15
C ILE A 247 0.89 -1.20 5.80
N LEU A 248 -0.24 -0.61 5.51
CA LEU A 248 -0.52 -0.03 4.20
C LEU A 248 -0.44 1.48 4.21
N GLY A 249 0.35 2.02 3.29
CA GLY A 249 0.28 3.39 2.83
C GLY A 249 -0.93 3.62 1.93
N HIS A 250 -0.78 4.50 0.94
CA HIS A 250 -1.83 4.74 -0.05
C HIS A 250 -2.03 3.49 -0.93
N VAL A 251 -3.19 2.82 -0.81
CA VAL A 251 -3.62 1.74 -1.73
C VAL A 251 -4.78 2.21 -2.59
N ARG A 252 -4.68 2.03 -3.91
CA ARG A 252 -5.74 2.39 -4.87
C ARG A 252 -6.99 1.55 -4.65
N THR A 253 -7.95 2.07 -3.90
CA THR A 253 -9.20 1.38 -3.53
C THR A 253 -10.37 2.35 -3.43
N ALA A 254 -11.59 1.83 -3.55
CA ALA A 254 -12.81 2.59 -3.33
C ALA A 254 -12.95 3.18 -1.90
N LEU A 255 -12.18 2.67 -0.93
CA LEU A 255 -12.16 3.24 0.42
C LEU A 255 -11.55 4.64 0.39
N PHE A 256 -10.40 4.81 -0.28
CA PHE A 256 -9.63 6.06 -0.36
C PHE A 256 -9.84 6.83 -1.68
N SER A 257 -10.93 6.59 -2.42
CA SER A 257 -11.15 7.20 -3.74
C SER A 257 -11.36 8.73 -3.72
N GLY A 258 -11.57 9.33 -2.54
CA GLY A 258 -11.65 10.78 -2.36
C GLY A 258 -10.33 11.43 -1.91
N ALA A 259 -9.27 10.65 -1.72
CA ALA A 259 -7.99 11.15 -1.22
C ALA A 259 -7.26 11.97 -2.28
N GLN A 260 -6.84 13.17 -1.93
CA GLN A 260 -6.04 14.06 -2.77
C GLN A 260 -4.67 14.26 -2.14
N PHE A 261 -3.64 14.34 -2.98
CA PHE A 261 -2.26 14.54 -2.54
C PHE A 261 -1.57 15.46 -3.53
N GLY A 262 -0.91 16.50 -3.04
CA GLY A 262 -0.07 17.36 -3.85
C GLY A 262 1.02 16.59 -4.61
N PRO A 263 1.63 17.20 -5.65
CA PRO A 263 2.64 16.53 -6.48
C PRO A 263 3.85 16.00 -5.69
N LEU A 264 4.27 16.73 -4.64
CA LEU A 264 5.36 16.32 -3.76
C LEU A 264 4.98 15.10 -2.91
N ALA A 265 3.81 15.11 -2.28
CA ALA A 265 3.30 14.00 -1.50
C ALA A 265 3.12 12.73 -2.37
N SER A 266 2.57 12.89 -3.58
CA SER A 266 2.41 11.80 -4.55
C SER A 266 3.75 11.19 -5.01
N PHE A 267 4.82 11.98 -5.08
CA PHE A 267 6.17 11.51 -5.40
C PHE A 267 6.84 10.80 -4.21
N LEU A 268 6.71 11.33 -2.99
CA LEU A 268 7.31 10.76 -1.78
C LEU A 268 6.56 9.51 -1.27
N ALA A 269 5.24 9.45 -1.49
CA ALA A 269 4.36 8.38 -1.06
C ALA A 269 3.56 7.80 -2.26
N PRO A 270 4.22 7.05 -3.16
CA PRO A 270 3.57 6.49 -4.35
C PRO A 270 2.41 5.55 -3.99
N THR A 271 1.35 5.52 -4.79
CA THR A 271 0.24 4.58 -4.60
C THR A 271 0.65 3.15 -4.94
N VAL A 272 0.23 2.16 -4.12
CA VAL A 272 0.33 0.73 -4.45
C VAL A 272 -1.02 0.18 -4.93
N GLU A 273 -0.99 -0.76 -5.86
CA GLU A 273 -2.20 -1.44 -6.33
C GLU A 273 -2.68 -2.51 -5.34
N ALA A 274 -4.00 -2.67 -5.23
CA ALA A 274 -4.63 -3.64 -4.32
C ALA A 274 -4.20 -5.09 -4.61
N GLU A 275 -3.93 -5.43 -5.88
CA GLU A 275 -3.44 -6.75 -6.28
C GLU A 275 -2.04 -7.03 -5.74
N GLN A 276 -1.11 -6.07 -5.79
CA GLN A 276 0.25 -6.25 -5.28
C GLN A 276 0.24 -6.52 -3.76
N VAL A 277 -0.65 -5.85 -3.01
CA VAL A 277 -0.85 -6.13 -1.58
C VAL A 277 -1.38 -7.55 -1.36
N ALA A 278 -2.37 -7.97 -2.15
CA ALA A 278 -2.91 -9.33 -2.10
C ALA A 278 -1.87 -10.40 -2.44
N GLN A 279 -1.00 -10.15 -3.42
CA GLN A 279 0.11 -11.02 -3.78
C GLN A 279 1.11 -11.20 -2.62
N GLU A 280 1.51 -10.14 -1.91
CA GLU A 280 2.42 -10.26 -0.75
C GLU A 280 1.76 -10.94 0.46
N ILE A 281 0.47 -10.68 0.73
CA ILE A 281 -0.29 -11.42 1.76
C ILE A 281 -0.31 -12.92 1.41
N THR A 282 -0.60 -13.25 0.15
CA THR A 282 -0.59 -14.63 -0.36
C THR A 282 0.79 -15.25 -0.25
N ALA A 283 1.85 -14.49 -0.53
CA ALA A 283 3.22 -14.97 -0.43
C ALA A 283 3.66 -15.19 1.03
N ALA A 284 3.20 -14.37 1.99
CA ALA A 284 3.45 -14.61 3.42
C ALA A 284 2.77 -15.89 3.93
N VAL A 285 1.52 -16.14 3.51
CA VAL A 285 0.80 -17.40 3.78
C VAL A 285 1.50 -18.58 3.12
N GLU A 286 1.91 -18.45 1.85
CA GLU A 286 2.66 -19.49 1.13
C GLU A 286 3.95 -19.86 1.86
N ARG A 287 4.75 -18.87 2.28
CA ARG A 287 6.01 -19.05 3.01
C ARG A 287 5.81 -19.65 4.42
N GLN A 288 4.59 -19.70 4.94
CA GLN A 288 4.25 -20.09 6.32
C GLN A 288 5.07 -19.29 7.35
N GLU A 289 5.30 -18.01 7.05
CA GLU A 289 6.10 -17.08 7.85
C GLU A 289 5.23 -15.99 8.49
N SER A 290 5.35 -15.86 9.82
CA SER A 290 4.93 -14.68 10.54
C SER A 290 5.79 -13.49 10.11
N THR A 291 5.24 -12.49 9.43
CA THR A 291 6.01 -11.32 8.92
C THR A 291 5.31 -9.97 9.11
N HIS A 292 6.02 -8.86 8.87
CA HIS A 292 5.44 -7.52 8.70
C HIS A 292 5.51 -7.16 7.23
N ILE A 293 4.36 -6.92 6.61
CA ILE A 293 4.23 -6.54 5.20
C ILE A 293 3.96 -5.04 5.18
N ALA A 294 4.96 -4.22 4.87
CA ALA A 294 4.82 -2.77 4.81
C ALA A 294 4.98 -2.28 3.37
N LEU A 295 3.89 -1.75 2.80
CA LEU A 295 3.78 -1.37 1.39
C LEU A 295 3.12 0.01 1.23
N PRO A 296 3.60 0.88 0.32
CA PRO A 296 4.87 0.80 -0.39
C PRO A 296 6.08 0.95 0.55
N PHE A 297 7.31 0.96 0.00
CA PHE A 297 8.56 1.00 0.78
C PHE A 297 8.57 2.01 1.94
N TYR A 298 8.05 3.22 1.74
CA TYR A 298 8.01 4.28 2.76
C TYR A 298 7.30 3.85 4.06
N ALA A 299 6.35 2.92 4.00
CA ALA A 299 5.64 2.40 5.17
C ALA A 299 6.58 1.73 6.20
N ASN A 300 7.74 1.24 5.77
CA ASN A 300 8.80 0.70 6.65
C ASN A 300 9.51 1.80 7.46
N LEU A 301 9.47 3.05 6.99
CA LEU A 301 10.13 4.20 7.61
C LEU A 301 9.21 4.93 8.59
N VAL A 302 7.88 4.83 8.42
CA VAL A 302 6.88 5.53 9.25
C VAL A 302 7.03 5.30 10.77
N PRO A 303 7.33 4.09 11.29
CA PRO A 303 7.54 3.90 12.73
C PRO A 303 8.66 4.78 13.32
N TRP A 304 9.69 5.11 12.52
CA TRP A 304 10.81 5.95 12.95
C TRP A 304 10.42 7.43 13.13
N LEU A 305 9.28 7.89 12.59
CA LEU A 305 8.77 9.23 12.86
C LEU A 305 8.42 9.42 14.35
N LYS A 306 8.20 8.34 15.13
CA LYS A 306 7.98 8.46 16.58
C LYS A 306 9.22 8.87 17.37
N VAL A 307 10.43 8.58 16.89
CA VAL A 307 11.69 8.88 17.61
C VAL A 307 12.33 10.22 17.21
N VAL A 308 11.85 10.87 16.14
CA VAL A 308 12.33 12.22 15.77
C VAL A 308 11.60 13.33 16.55
N PRO A 309 12.23 14.51 16.73
CA PRO A 309 11.58 15.68 17.33
C PRO A 309 10.26 16.07 16.64
N THR A 310 9.32 16.64 17.41
CA THR A 310 7.97 16.95 16.91
C THR A 310 7.97 17.82 15.66
N PHE A 311 8.82 18.86 15.60
CA PHE A 311 8.89 19.75 14.42
C PHE A 311 9.24 19.02 13.11
N LEU A 312 9.97 17.89 13.15
CA LEU A 312 10.22 17.06 11.98
C LEU A 312 9.03 16.17 11.61
N ARG A 313 8.20 15.78 12.59
CA ARG A 313 6.91 15.13 12.33
C ARG A 313 5.93 16.10 11.69
N ASP A 314 5.85 17.32 12.20
CA ASP A 314 4.95 18.36 11.71
C ASP A 314 5.33 18.75 10.27
N LEU A 315 6.64 18.91 10.01
CA LEU A 315 7.17 19.07 8.64
C LEU A 315 6.83 17.87 7.73
N ALA A 316 6.89 16.64 8.24
CA ALA A 316 6.54 15.44 7.46
C ALA A 316 5.03 15.35 7.18
N GLN A 317 4.16 15.77 8.10
CA GLN A 317 2.72 15.88 7.85
C GLN A 317 2.42 16.93 6.77
N TRP A 318 3.03 18.11 6.88
CA TRP A 318 2.90 19.19 5.90
C TRP A 318 3.40 18.78 4.51
N MET A 319 4.60 18.19 4.39
CA MET A 319 5.12 17.71 3.09
C MET A 319 4.30 16.55 2.52
N GLY A 320 3.66 15.76 3.38
CA GLY A 320 2.80 14.63 3.00
C GLY A 320 1.36 15.04 2.66
N ASP A 321 1.02 16.34 2.72
CA ASP A 321 -0.33 16.87 2.52
C ASP A 321 -1.36 16.27 3.51
N ALA A 322 -0.88 15.77 4.66
CA ALA A 322 -1.64 14.86 5.51
C ALA A 322 -2.90 15.53 6.11
N ASP A 323 -2.78 16.80 6.49
CA ASP A 323 -3.84 17.53 7.20
C ASP A 323 -5.10 17.77 6.33
N ASP A 324 -4.91 18.00 5.03
CA ASP A 324 -5.97 18.34 4.06
C ASP A 324 -6.24 17.23 3.03
N SER A 325 -5.44 16.15 3.00
CA SER A 325 -5.52 15.05 2.02
C SER A 325 -6.90 14.40 1.85
N MET A 326 -7.77 14.54 2.85
CA MET A 326 -9.04 13.83 2.96
C MET A 326 -10.17 14.81 3.26
N PRO A 327 -10.61 15.58 2.23
CA PRO A 327 -11.60 16.63 2.41
C PRO A 327 -12.95 16.05 2.89
N PRO A 328 -13.70 16.81 3.71
CA PRO A 328 -14.95 16.34 4.28
C PRO A 328 -15.98 15.99 3.19
N PRO A 329 -16.81 14.95 3.40
CA PRO A 329 -17.81 14.55 2.41
C PRO A 329 -18.78 15.70 2.11
N THR A 330 -19.10 15.86 0.83
CA THR A 330 -19.96 16.96 0.32
C THR A 330 -21.34 16.97 0.99
N PRO A 331 -22.05 18.11 1.05
CA PRO A 331 -23.36 18.20 1.70
C PRO A 331 -24.38 17.15 1.21
N ASN A 332 -24.38 16.85 -0.09
CA ASN A 332 -25.23 15.82 -0.68
C ASN A 332 -24.82 14.39 -0.28
N ALA A 333 -23.52 14.13 -0.08
CA ALA A 333 -23.04 12.85 0.45
C ALA A 333 -23.43 12.69 1.94
N ARG A 334 -23.29 13.76 2.75
CA ARG A 334 -23.73 13.80 4.16
C ARG A 334 -25.23 13.52 4.29
N ALA A 335 -26.06 14.16 3.46
CA ALA A 335 -27.50 13.94 3.43
C ALA A 335 -27.87 12.48 3.08
N ARG A 336 -27.20 11.88 2.09
CA ARG A 336 -27.41 10.47 1.72
C ARG A 336 -26.93 9.49 2.79
N ALA A 337 -25.84 9.78 3.48
CA ALA A 337 -25.37 8.97 4.61
C ALA A 337 -26.37 8.99 5.77
N ARG A 338 -26.83 10.18 6.18
CA ARG A 338 -27.86 10.36 7.23
C ARG A 338 -29.22 9.78 6.86
N ALA A 339 -29.58 9.76 5.58
CA ALA A 339 -30.80 9.10 5.11
C ALA A 339 -30.70 7.57 5.21
N ARG A 340 -29.49 7.00 5.01
CA ARG A 340 -29.26 5.55 5.18
C ARG A 340 -29.23 5.12 6.65
N SER A 341 -28.63 5.90 7.55
CA SER A 341 -28.60 5.55 8.98
C SER A 341 -29.94 5.72 9.71
N LYS A 342 -30.92 6.41 9.09
CA LYS A 342 -32.28 6.57 9.60
C LYS A 342 -33.30 5.64 8.91
N GLY A 343 -32.85 4.71 8.07
CA GLY A 343 -33.69 3.83 7.25
C GLY A 343 -33.52 2.34 7.57
N GLU A 344 -32.92 2.01 8.72
CA GLU A 344 -32.83 0.67 9.32
C GLU A 344 -33.76 0.58 10.54
#